data_AF-A0A812V6Y9-F1
#
_entry.id   AF-A0A812V6Y9-F1
#
_cell.length_a   1.000
_cell.length_b   1.000
_cell.length_c   1.000
_cell.angle_alpha   90.00
_cell.angle_beta   90.00
_cell.angle_gamma   90.00
#
_symmetry.space_group_name_H-M   'P 1'
#
loop_
_entity.id
_entity.type
_entity.pdbx_description
1 polymer ?
#
loop_
_entity_poly.entity_id
_entity_poly.type
_entity_poly.pdbx_seq_one_letter_code
_entity_poly.pdbx_strand_id
1 'polypeptide(L)'
;MALTPFYDPFLVDAFSVGVVLFSAAARIYPWLSTVQGRCKCFDYVLDHGHRKFWRTRKIKKTPPTKNIDQCFSQELKVLVEGLLALQPLERFSIDEASSHSWLDGDGTVTHTLFGS
;
A
#
# COMPACT_ATOMS: atom_id res chain seq x y z
N MET A 1 -23.64 28.63 3.70
CA MET A 1 -23.65 27.22 3.29
C MET A 1 -22.22 26.72 3.38
N ALA A 2 -21.92 25.82 4.33
CA ALA A 2 -20.64 25.15 4.34
C ALA A 2 -20.62 24.19 3.14
N LEU A 3 -19.72 24.41 2.19
CA LEU A 3 -19.43 23.41 1.17
C LEU A 3 -18.98 22.16 1.92
N THR A 4 -19.68 21.05 1.76
CA THR A 4 -19.25 19.77 2.31
C THR A 4 -17.83 19.49 1.82
N PRO A 5 -16.91 19.03 2.69
CA PRO A 5 -15.58 18.63 2.24
C PRO A 5 -15.73 17.62 1.09
N PHE A 6 -14.97 17.84 0.02
CA PHE A 6 -15.05 17.06 -1.22
C PHE A 6 -14.83 15.58 -0.91
N TYR A 7 -15.91 14.81 -0.99
CA TYR A 7 -15.92 13.36 -0.84
C TYR A 7 -16.02 12.74 -2.23
N ASP A 8 -14.91 12.17 -2.70
CA ASP A 8 -14.87 11.45 -3.97
C ASP A 8 -14.93 9.93 -3.68
N PRO A 9 -16.06 9.26 -3.95
CA PRO A 9 -16.19 7.83 -3.70
C PRO A 9 -15.21 6.99 -4.54
N PHE A 10 -14.83 7.43 -5.74
CA PHE A 10 -13.88 6.70 -6.59
C PHE A 10 -12.49 6.70 -5.97
N LEU A 11 -12.07 7.81 -5.34
CA LEU A 11 -10.81 7.86 -4.60
C LEU A 11 -10.87 7.02 -3.32
N VAL A 12 -12.04 6.82 -2.71
CA VAL A 12 -12.21 5.89 -1.57
C VAL A 12 -12.04 4.44 -2.02
N ASP A 13 -12.60 4.08 -3.18
CA ASP A 13 -12.40 2.75 -3.75
C ASP A 13 -10.94 2.52 -4.14
N ALA A 14 -10.27 3.51 -4.74
CA ALA A 14 -8.83 3.45 -5.04
C ALA A 14 -7.99 3.20 -3.77
N PHE A 15 -8.31 3.86 -2.66
CA PHE A 15 -7.66 3.60 -1.39
C PHE A 15 -7.85 2.15 -0.92
N SER A 16 -9.08 1.64 -1.06
CA SER A 16 -9.42 0.26 -0.71
C SER A 16 -8.64 -0.75 -1.57
N VAL A 17 -8.46 -0.47 -2.87
CA VAL A 17 -7.59 -1.26 -3.76
C VAL A 17 -6.14 -1.25 -3.27
N GLY A 18 -5.61 -0.09 -2.85
CA GLY A 18 -4.28 0.00 -2.25
C GLY A 18 -4.12 -0.89 -1.00
N VAL A 19 -5.15 -0.97 -0.15
CA VAL A 19 -5.14 -1.84 1.04
C VAL A 19 -5.13 -3.32 0.63
N VAL A 20 -5.93 -3.71 -0.36
CA VAL A 20 -5.98 -5.09 -0.88
C VAL A 20 -4.65 -5.47 -1.53
N LEU A 21 -4.09 -4.61 -2.37
CA LEU A 21 -2.81 -4.84 -3.04
C LEU A 21 -1.66 -5.01 -2.04
N PHE A 22 -1.56 -4.11 -1.05
CA PHE A 22 -0.63 -4.26 0.07
C PHE A 22 -0.81 -5.62 0.74
N SER A 23 -2.06 -5.98 1.05
CA SER A 23 -2.37 -7.17 1.85
C SER A 23 -2.06 -8.46 1.10
N ALA A 24 -2.30 -8.48 -0.21
CA ALA A 24 -1.94 -9.59 -1.08
C ALA A 24 -0.40 -9.79 -1.09
N ALA A 25 0.37 -8.71 -1.22
CA ALA A 25 1.83 -8.77 -1.29
C ALA A 25 2.49 -9.05 0.08
N ALA A 26 2.04 -8.40 1.16
CA ALA A 26 2.64 -8.51 2.49
C ALA A 26 2.04 -9.64 3.35
N ARG A 27 0.90 -10.22 2.95
CA ARG A 27 0.12 -11.21 3.71
C ARG A 27 -0.34 -10.73 5.09
N ILE A 28 -0.45 -9.42 5.25
CA ILE A 28 -0.93 -8.73 6.46
C ILE A 28 -1.62 -7.42 6.03
N TYR A 29 -2.53 -6.89 6.85
CA TYR A 29 -3.04 -5.54 6.63
C TYR A 29 -1.98 -4.47 6.95
N PRO A 30 -2.01 -3.31 6.26
CA PRO A 30 -1.10 -2.19 6.56
C PRO A 30 -1.37 -1.63 7.96
N TRP A 31 -2.65 -1.48 8.31
CA TRP A 31 -3.16 -1.04 9.60
C TRP A 31 -4.54 -1.66 9.84
N LEU A 32 -5.02 -1.60 11.10
CA LEU A 32 -6.33 -2.11 11.50
C LEU A 32 -7.43 -1.04 11.53
N SER A 33 -7.04 0.23 11.47
CA SER A 33 -7.94 1.38 11.49
C SER A 33 -7.22 2.58 10.89
N THR A 34 -7.98 3.42 10.19
CA THR A 34 -7.57 4.74 9.67
C THR A 34 -8.02 5.88 10.58
N VAL A 35 -8.41 5.57 11.82
CA VAL A 35 -8.72 6.57 12.84
C VAL A 35 -7.46 6.81 13.69
N GLN A 36 -7.01 8.06 13.76
CA GLN A 36 -5.83 8.43 14.55
C GLN A 36 -5.99 8.00 16.02
N GLY A 37 -4.92 7.47 16.60
CA GLY A 37 -4.87 6.95 17.97
C GLY A 37 -5.45 5.54 18.14
N ARG A 38 -6.03 4.94 17.09
CA ARG A 38 -6.64 3.59 17.14
C ARG A 38 -5.73 2.51 16.58
N CYS A 39 -4.70 2.87 15.82
CA CYS A 39 -3.74 1.91 15.27
C CYS A 39 -2.33 2.51 15.19
N LYS A 40 -1.39 1.96 15.98
CA LYS A 40 0.01 2.40 15.99
C LYS A 40 0.67 2.37 14.60
N CYS A 41 0.27 1.46 13.71
CA CYS A 41 0.79 1.44 12.34
C CYS A 41 0.31 2.65 11.53
N PHE A 42 -0.97 2.99 11.64
CA PHE A 42 -1.54 4.13 10.94
C PHE A 42 -1.01 5.44 11.51
N ASP A 43 -0.94 5.56 12.85
CA ASP A 43 -0.34 6.72 13.52
C ASP A 43 1.12 6.92 13.09
N TYR A 44 1.89 5.83 13.01
CA TYR A 44 3.26 5.91 12.51
C TYR A 44 3.33 6.43 11.07
N VAL A 45 2.41 6.00 10.19
CA VAL A 45 2.36 6.47 8.80
C VAL A 45 1.92 7.94 8.73
N LEU A 46 0.97 8.39 9.57
CA LEU A 46 0.61 9.80 9.69
C LEU A 46 1.82 10.68 10.05
N ASP A 47 2.62 10.22 11.01
CA ASP A 47 3.75 11.00 11.53
C ASP A 47 5.00 10.94 10.64
N HIS A 48 5.21 9.83 9.92
CA HIS A 48 6.50 9.52 9.29
C HIS A 48 6.42 9.17 7.80
N GLY A 49 5.22 8.96 7.27
CA GLY A 49 4.97 8.53 5.89
C GLY A 49 5.31 7.06 5.61
N HIS A 50 4.87 6.60 4.43
CA HIS A 50 4.94 5.21 4.01
C HIS A 50 6.38 4.70 3.92
N ARG A 51 7.30 5.52 3.39
CA ARG A 51 8.72 5.13 3.20
C ARG A 51 9.42 4.72 4.49
N LYS A 52 9.19 5.44 5.59
CA LYS A 52 9.71 5.06 6.90
C LYS A 52 9.01 3.81 7.43
N PHE A 53 7.70 3.69 7.20
CA PHE A 53 6.93 2.50 7.58
C PHE A 53 7.39 1.23 6.86
N TRP A 54 7.69 1.29 5.55
CA TRP A 54 8.17 0.14 4.77
C TRP A 54 9.47 -0.45 5.33
N ARG A 55 10.37 0.41 5.82
CA ARG A 55 11.66 0.02 6.39
C ARG A 55 11.55 -0.60 7.79
N THR A 56 10.50 -0.28 8.54
CA THR A 56 10.32 -0.76 9.92
C THR A 56 9.35 -1.95 10.01
N ARG A 57 8.38 -2.03 9.10
CA ARG A 57 7.35 -3.06 9.12
C ARG A 57 7.89 -4.39 8.64
N LYS A 58 8.03 -5.34 9.58
CA LYS A 58 8.45 -6.72 9.31
C LYS A 58 7.35 -7.55 8.66
N ILE A 59 7.70 -8.37 7.68
CA ILE A 59 6.81 -9.38 7.08
C ILE A 59 7.07 -10.72 7.78
N LYS A 60 6.02 -11.25 8.42
CA LYS A 60 6.09 -12.55 9.12
C LYS A 60 6.38 -13.67 8.13
N LYS A 61 7.01 -14.76 8.60
CA LYS A 61 7.32 -15.96 7.81
C LYS A 61 8.28 -15.73 6.63
N THR A 62 9.11 -14.70 6.71
CA THR A 62 10.31 -14.56 5.88
C THR A 62 11.52 -14.96 6.73
N PRO A 63 12.27 -16.02 6.41
CA PRO A 63 13.56 -16.33 7.03
C PRO A 63 14.73 -15.95 6.10
N PRO A 64 15.67 -15.08 6.52
CA PRO A 64 15.62 -14.22 7.71
C PRO A 64 14.46 -13.21 7.63
N THR A 65 14.03 -12.67 8.78
CA THR A 65 12.92 -11.70 8.81
C THR A 65 13.24 -10.46 8.01
N LYS A 66 12.53 -10.27 6.91
CA LYS A 66 12.60 -9.10 6.04
C LYS A 66 11.53 -8.07 6.40
N ASN A 67 11.80 -6.82 6.08
CA ASN A 67 10.79 -5.76 6.09
C ASN A 67 10.14 -5.61 4.70
N ILE A 68 9.18 -4.70 4.58
CA ILE A 68 8.51 -4.47 3.30
C ILE A 68 9.46 -3.87 2.27
N ASP A 69 10.33 -2.94 2.66
CA ASP A 69 11.28 -2.29 1.75
C ASP A 69 12.19 -3.30 1.02
N GLN A 70 12.50 -4.42 1.67
CA GLN A 70 13.30 -5.54 1.13
C GLN A 70 12.49 -6.56 0.32
N CYS A 71 11.16 -6.57 0.44
CA CYS A 71 10.29 -7.56 -0.19
C CYS A 71 9.52 -7.00 -1.39
N PHE A 72 9.12 -5.72 -1.35
CA PHE A 72 8.40 -5.10 -2.45
C PHE A 72 9.39 -4.53 -3.46
N SER A 73 9.10 -4.70 -4.75
CA SER A 73 9.82 -4.00 -5.81
C SER A 73 9.63 -2.49 -5.67
N GLN A 74 10.49 -1.70 -6.32
CA GLN A 74 10.38 -0.25 -6.25
C GLN A 74 9.05 0.24 -6.86
N GLU A 75 8.64 -0.39 -7.95
CA GLU A 75 7.42 -0.09 -8.71
C GLU A 75 6.18 -0.42 -7.85
N LEU A 76 6.17 -1.57 -7.17
CA LEU A 76 5.08 -1.91 -6.25
C LEU A 76 4.96 -0.91 -5.11
N LYS A 77 6.10 -0.46 -4.55
CA LYS A 77 6.09 0.54 -3.47
C LYS A 77 5.48 1.85 -3.93
N VAL A 78 5.84 2.33 -5.13
CA VAL A 78 5.29 3.58 -5.69
C VAL A 78 3.79 3.45 -5.94
N LEU A 79 3.35 2.36 -6.57
CA LEU A 79 1.93 2.10 -6.83
C LEU A 79 1.10 2.06 -5.54
N VAL A 80 1.55 1.29 -4.53
CA VAL A 80 0.84 1.17 -3.25
C VAL A 80 0.88 2.48 -2.46
N GLU A 81 1.99 3.22 -2.49
CA GLU A 81 2.10 4.54 -1.85
C GLU A 81 1.12 5.55 -2.44
N GLY A 82 1.00 5.61 -3.77
CA GLY A 82 0.05 6.49 -4.45
C GLY A 82 -1.41 6.11 -4.20
N LEU A 83 -1.76 4.83 -4.23
CA LEU A 83 -3.11 4.37 -3.89
C LEU A 83 -3.45 4.60 -2.40
N LEU A 84 -2.47 4.48 -1.51
CA LEU A 84 -2.64 4.68 -0.07
C LEU A 84 -2.33 6.11 0.39
N ALA A 85 -2.30 7.09 -0.53
CA ALA A 85 -2.08 8.48 -0.13
C ALA A 85 -3.19 8.93 0.84
N LEU A 86 -2.77 9.55 1.94
CA LEU A 86 -3.69 9.94 3.02
C LEU A 86 -4.55 11.13 2.61
N GLN A 87 -3.97 12.09 1.89
CA GLN A 87 -4.70 13.18 1.27
C GLN A 87 -5.37 12.67 -0.02
N PRO A 88 -6.71 12.77 -0.16
CA PRO A 88 -7.40 12.30 -1.35
C PRO A 88 -6.87 12.91 -2.66
N LEU A 89 -6.52 14.20 -2.65
CA LEU A 89 -6.01 14.90 -3.85
C LEU A 89 -4.61 14.47 -4.29
N GLU A 90 -3.86 13.79 -3.42
CA GLU A 90 -2.55 13.22 -3.74
C GLU A 90 -2.65 11.72 -4.11
N ARG A 91 -3.85 11.16 -4.01
CA ARG A 91 -4.10 9.73 -4.23
C ARG A 91 -4.24 9.45 -5.71
N PHE A 92 -3.61 8.37 -6.14
CA PHE A 92 -3.87 7.83 -7.48
C PHE A 92 -5.35 7.46 -7.62
N SER A 93 -5.95 7.93 -8.69
CA SER A 93 -7.15 7.36 -9.26
C SER A 93 -6.89 5.93 -9.75
N ILE A 94 -7.96 5.17 -10.01
CA ILE A 94 -7.83 3.84 -10.60
C ILE A 94 -7.19 3.92 -11.99
N ASP A 95 -7.50 4.95 -12.78
CA ASP A 95 -6.94 5.12 -14.13
C ASP A 95 -5.43 5.35 -14.08
N GLU A 96 -4.96 6.25 -13.21
CA GLU A 96 -3.52 6.48 -12.98
C GLU A 96 -2.82 5.21 -12.49
N ALA A 97 -3.43 4.51 -11.53
CA ALA A 97 -2.89 3.26 -10.99
C ALA A 97 -2.84 2.15 -12.05
N SER A 98 -3.83 2.06 -12.93
CA SER A 98 -3.90 1.06 -14.01
C SER A 98 -2.82 1.26 -15.08
N SER A 99 -2.34 2.50 -15.21
CA SER A 99 -1.27 2.88 -16.14
C SER A 99 0.12 2.76 -15.53
N HIS A 100 0.24 2.28 -14.28
CA HIS A 100 1.51 2.17 -13.59
C HIS A 100 2.30 0.95 -14.06
N SER A 101 3.61 1.12 -14.29
CA SER A 101 4.47 0.11 -14.91
C SER A 101 4.62 -1.22 -14.14
N TRP A 102 4.19 -1.24 -12.87
CA TRP A 102 4.12 -2.48 -12.10
C TRP A 102 3.11 -3.49 -12.70
N LEU A 103 2.10 -2.98 -13.43
CA LEU A 103 1.10 -3.78 -14.12
C LEU A 103 1.50 -4.17 -15.55
N ASP A 104 2.63 -3.67 -16.07
CA ASP A 104 3.12 -4.02 -17.42
C ASP A 104 3.65 -5.46 -17.52
N GLY A 105 3.63 -6.21 -16.41
CA GLY A 105 3.96 -7.63 -16.40
C GLY A 105 2.97 -8.45 -17.22
N ASP A 106 3.46 -9.46 -17.94
CA ASP A 106 2.68 -10.37 -18.79
C ASP A 106 1.78 -11.36 -18.00
N GLY A 107 1.59 -11.14 -16.69
CA GLY A 107 0.85 -12.02 -15.80
C GLY A 107 1.56 -13.35 -15.51
N THR A 108 2.80 -13.56 -15.96
CA THR A 108 3.54 -14.77 -15.62
C THR A 108 4.05 -14.69 -14.18
N VAL A 109 3.44 -15.49 -13.30
CA VAL A 109 4.05 -15.85 -12.03
C VAL A 109 5.19 -16.81 -12.38
N THR A 110 6.42 -16.31 -12.46
CA THR A 110 7.58 -17.20 -12.43
C THR A 110 7.50 -17.96 -11.11
N HIS A 111 7.03 -19.20 -11.17
CA HIS A 111 7.17 -20.16 -10.10
C HIS A 111 8.67 -20.40 -9.92
N THR A 112 9.35 -19.53 -9.18
CA THR A 112 10.59 -19.93 -8.53
C THR A 112 10.14 -21.00 -7.55
N LEU A 113 10.37 -22.26 -7.91
CA LEU A 113 10.26 -23.38 -6.98
C LEU A 113 11.12 -22.99 -5.78
N PHE A 114 10.50 -22.50 -4.71
CA PHE A 114 11.18 -22.38 -3.43
C PHE A 114 11.57 -23.80 -3.09
N GLY A 115 12.88 -24.07 -3.18
CA GLY A 115 13.44 -25.40 -3.01
C GLY A 115 12.90 -26.08 -1.76
N SER A 116 12.62 -27.37 -1.96
CA SER A 116 12.39 -28.44 -0.98
C SER A 116 13.08 -28.26 0.37
#